data_AF-A0A7J8BSK9-F1
#
_entry.id   AF-A0A7J8BSK9-F1
#
_cell.length_a   1.000
_cell.length_b   1.000
_cell.length_c   1.000
_cell.angle_alpha   90.00
_cell.angle_beta   90.00
_cell.angle_gamma   90.00
#
_symmetry.space_group_name_H-M   'P 1'
#
loop_
_entity.id
_entity.type
_entity.pdbx_description
1 polymer ?
#
loop_
_entity_poly.entity_id
_entity_poly.type
_entity_poly.pdbx_seq_one_letter_code
_entity_poly.pdbx_strand_id
1 'polypeptide(L)'
;MVQKLLHRYWDIPDGTECHRKTYASTSISGAVGLVASAYSVALNPPGSFLEGVARTGRYTFTAAAVGAIFGITSCVSAQVREKPDDPVNYLLGGCAGGLTLGARSE
;
A
#
# COMPACT_ATOMS: atom_id res chain seq x y z
N MET A 1 -0.32 -15.99 -8.57
CA MET A 1 -0.73 -14.60 -8.95
C MET A 1 -0.02 -13.56 -8.09
N VAL A 2 -0.05 -13.67 -6.76
CA VAL A 2 0.62 -12.75 -5.80
C VAL A 2 2.14 -12.61 -6.02
N GLN A 3 2.83 -13.71 -6.31
CA GLN A 3 4.28 -13.70 -6.58
C GLN A 3 4.67 -12.79 -7.77
N LYS A 4 3.81 -12.68 -8.80
CA LYS A 4 4.04 -11.79 -9.94
C LYS A 4 3.92 -10.30 -9.57
N LEU A 5 3.05 -9.97 -8.60
CA LEU A 5 2.90 -8.60 -8.10
C LEU A 5 4.13 -8.17 -7.29
N LEU A 6 4.62 -9.06 -6.43
CA LEU A 6 5.85 -8.82 -5.66
C LEU A 6 7.08 -8.69 -6.56
N HIS A 7 7.23 -9.58 -7.56
CA HIS A 7 8.34 -9.46 -8.52
C HIS A 7 8.30 -8.13 -9.25
N ARG A 8 7.13 -7.68 -9.74
CA ARG A 8 7.00 -6.36 -10.40
C ARG A 8 7.47 -5.19 -9.55
N TYR A 9 7.40 -5.27 -8.22
CA TYR A 9 7.91 -4.22 -7.34
C TYR A 9 9.43 -4.28 -7.22
N TRP A 10 9.99 -5.48 -7.06
CA TRP A 10 11.42 -5.70 -6.87
C TRP A 10 12.24 -5.65 -8.18
N ASP A 11 11.61 -5.87 -9.32
CA ASP A 11 12.25 -5.75 -10.64
C ASP A 11 12.57 -4.28 -10.99
N ILE A 12 11.96 -3.32 -10.29
CA ILE A 12 12.15 -1.88 -10.52
C ILE A 12 13.20 -1.33 -9.53
N PRO A 13 14.33 -0.79 -9.99
CA PRO A 13 15.33 -0.20 -9.12
C PRO A 13 14.75 0.96 -8.31
N ASP A 14 15.14 1.07 -7.03
CA ASP A 14 14.80 2.25 -6.23
C ASP A 14 15.36 3.53 -6.86
N GLY A 15 14.58 4.60 -6.77
CA GLY A 15 14.92 5.88 -7.41
C GLY A 15 14.60 5.94 -8.92
N THR A 16 14.05 4.88 -9.53
CA THR A 16 13.64 4.89 -10.94
C THR A 16 12.16 4.56 -11.10
N GLU A 17 11.55 5.00 -12.21
CA GLU A 17 10.15 4.69 -12.57
C GLU A 17 9.16 4.77 -11.38
N CYS A 18 9.23 5.84 -10.58
CA CYS A 18 8.50 5.92 -9.31
C CYS A 18 7.00 5.70 -9.44
N HIS A 19 6.38 6.11 -10.54
CA HIS A 19 4.97 5.87 -10.84
C HIS A 19 4.65 4.37 -10.91
N ARG A 20 5.53 3.57 -11.53
CA ARG A 20 5.35 2.13 -11.71
C ARG A 20 5.61 1.37 -10.40
N LYS A 21 6.64 1.77 -9.65
CA LYS A 21 6.93 1.19 -8.32
C LYS A 21 5.83 1.52 -7.31
N THR A 22 5.31 2.74 -7.36
CA THR A 22 4.12 3.15 -6.60
C THR A 22 2.93 2.29 -6.94
N TYR A 23 2.58 2.16 -8.22
CA TYR A 23 1.45 1.32 -8.65
C TYR A 23 1.59 -0.15 -8.22
N ALA A 24 2.80 -0.71 -8.29
CA ALA A 24 3.09 -2.04 -7.78
C ALA A 24 2.84 -2.14 -6.26
N SER A 25 3.32 -1.18 -5.46
CA SER A 25 3.09 -1.15 -4.02
C SER A 25 1.60 -0.97 -3.65
N THR A 26 0.90 -0.05 -4.34
CA THR A 26 -0.53 0.19 -4.18
C THR A 26 -1.34 -1.07 -4.48
N SER A 27 -1.00 -1.80 -5.54
CA SER A 27 -1.73 -3.02 -5.92
C SER A 27 -1.47 -4.18 -4.96
N ILE A 28 -0.24 -4.33 -4.46
CA ILE A 28 0.08 -5.31 -3.40
C ILE A 28 -0.74 -4.99 -2.15
N SER A 29 -0.70 -3.74 -1.67
CA SER A 29 -1.36 -3.34 -0.44
C SER A 29 -2.89 -3.36 -0.58
N GLY A 30 -3.42 -2.98 -1.75
CA GLY A 30 -4.85 -3.11 -2.07
C GLY A 30 -5.32 -4.56 -2.06
N ALA A 31 -4.52 -5.50 -2.57
CA ALA A 31 -4.82 -6.93 -2.48
C ALA A 31 -4.87 -7.42 -1.02
N VAL A 32 -3.94 -6.94 -0.17
CA VAL A 32 -3.96 -7.21 1.27
C VAL A 32 -5.23 -6.64 1.92
N GLY A 33 -5.63 -5.41 1.56
CA GLY A 33 -6.86 -4.78 2.05
C GLY A 33 -8.13 -5.54 1.64
N LEU A 34 -8.16 -6.11 0.43
CA LEU A 34 -9.25 -6.98 -0.02
C LEU A 34 -9.32 -8.28 0.78
N VAL A 35 -8.19 -8.92 1.05
CA VAL A 35 -8.15 -10.12 1.89
C VAL A 35 -8.59 -9.81 3.32
N ALA A 36 -8.08 -8.73 3.92
CA ALA A 36 -8.46 -8.31 5.26
C ALA A 36 -9.95 -7.98 5.36
N SER A 37 -10.52 -7.30 4.37
CA SER A 37 -11.96 -7.01 4.34
C SER A 37 -12.82 -8.25 4.15
N ALA A 38 -12.38 -9.22 3.34
CA ALA A 38 -13.07 -10.50 3.21
C ALA A 38 -13.18 -11.21 4.57
N TYR A 39 -12.10 -11.26 5.36
CA TYR A 39 -12.15 -11.76 6.73
C TYR A 39 -13.04 -10.91 7.64
N SER A 40 -12.97 -9.58 7.55
CA SER A 40 -13.79 -8.68 8.36
C SER A 40 -15.29 -8.89 8.12
N VAL A 41 -15.71 -9.02 6.86
CA VAL A 41 -17.12 -9.24 6.48
C VAL A 41 -17.56 -10.67 6.79
N ALA A 42 -16.70 -11.67 6.62
CA ALA A 42 -17.03 -13.07 6.89
C ALA A 42 -17.16 -13.36 8.41
N LEU A 43 -16.26 -12.80 9.23
CA LEU A 43 -16.24 -13.04 10.67
C LEU A 43 -17.15 -12.08 11.45
N ASN A 44 -17.39 -10.87 10.93
CA ASN A 44 -18.27 -9.86 11.53
C ASN A 44 -19.24 -9.31 10.47
N PRO A 45 -20.31 -10.05 10.14
CA PRO A 45 -21.20 -9.68 9.04
C PRO A 45 -21.86 -8.31 9.25
N PRO A 46 -21.92 -7.47 8.21
CA PRO A 46 -22.58 -6.16 8.25
C PRO A 46 -24.10 -6.32 8.31
N GLY A 47 -24.81 -5.28 8.79
CA GLY A 47 -26.27 -5.29 8.87
C GLY A 47 -26.97 -5.24 7.51
N SER A 48 -26.23 -4.86 6.46
CA SER A 48 -26.73 -4.81 5.08
C SER A 48 -25.62 -5.05 4.06
N PHE A 49 -26.01 -5.39 2.83
CA PHE A 49 -25.07 -5.54 1.72
C PHE A 49 -24.29 -4.24 1.42
N LEU A 50 -24.99 -3.08 1.43
CA LEU A 50 -24.36 -1.78 1.19
C LEU A 50 -23.31 -1.43 2.25
N GLU A 51 -23.59 -1.73 3.52
CA GLU A 51 -22.60 -1.56 4.59
C GLU A 51 -21.40 -2.49 4.39
N GLY A 52 -21.62 -3.72 3.93
CA GLY A 52 -20.54 -4.64 3.55
C GLY A 52 -19.65 -4.09 2.44
N VAL A 53 -20.24 -3.60 1.35
CA VAL A 53 -19.50 -2.97 0.25
C VAL A 53 -18.74 -1.73 0.73
N ALA A 54 -19.36 -0.88 1.54
CA ALA A 54 -18.72 0.30 2.11
C ALA A 54 -17.53 -0.08 3.01
N ARG A 55 -17.66 -1.12 3.84
CA ARG A 55 -16.58 -1.64 4.69
C ARG A 55 -15.43 -2.20 3.85
N THR A 56 -15.73 -3.05 2.86
CA THR A 56 -14.72 -3.59 1.93
C THR A 56 -13.98 -2.48 1.19
N GLY A 57 -14.71 -1.47 0.71
CA GLY A 57 -14.14 -0.28 0.09
C GLY A 57 -13.20 0.44 1.05
N ARG A 58 -13.63 0.77 2.27
CA ARG A 58 -12.80 1.47 3.26
C ARG A 58 -11.49 0.75 3.56
N TYR A 59 -11.52 -0.56 3.79
CA TYR A 59 -10.32 -1.35 4.05
C TYR A 59 -9.37 -1.37 2.84
N THR A 60 -9.92 -1.64 1.66
CA THR A 60 -9.13 -1.75 0.42
C THR A 60 -8.48 -0.42 0.06
N PHE A 61 -9.25 0.67 0.08
CA PHE A 61 -8.73 2.01 -0.24
C PHE A 61 -7.72 2.51 0.79
N THR A 62 -7.91 2.20 2.07
CA THR A 62 -6.95 2.58 3.11
C THR A 62 -5.63 1.84 2.93
N ALA A 63 -5.68 0.52 2.73
CA ALA A 63 -4.46 -0.26 2.48
C ALA A 63 -3.77 0.17 1.16
N ALA A 64 -4.53 0.43 0.10
CA ALA A 64 -4.00 0.95 -1.16
C ALA A 64 -3.32 2.31 -0.97
N ALA A 65 -3.93 3.24 -0.22
CA ALA A 65 -3.34 4.55 0.06
C ALA A 65 -2.03 4.43 0.86
N VAL A 66 -2.00 3.56 1.87
CA VAL A 66 -0.77 3.27 2.63
C VAL A 66 0.34 2.76 1.71
N GLY A 67 0.03 1.80 0.84
CA GLY A 67 0.97 1.27 -0.15
C GLY A 67 1.46 2.32 -1.15
N ALA A 68 0.57 3.20 -1.61
CA ALA A 68 0.90 4.28 -2.52
C ALA A 68 1.87 5.28 -1.90
N ILE A 69 1.56 5.76 -0.69
CA ILE A 69 2.40 6.72 0.02
C ILE A 69 3.75 6.10 0.37
N PHE A 70 3.77 4.85 0.82
CA PHE A 70 5.01 4.10 1.01
C PHE A 70 5.88 4.09 -0.26
N GLY A 71 5.30 3.72 -1.41
CA GLY A 71 6.02 3.60 -2.67
C GLY A 71 6.53 4.94 -3.23
N ILE A 72 5.72 6.01 -3.11
CA ILE A 72 6.13 7.36 -3.52
C ILE A 72 7.26 7.84 -2.62
N THR A 73 7.08 7.77 -1.30
CA THR A 73 8.06 8.29 -0.35
C THR A 73 9.37 7.52 -0.42
N SER A 74 9.35 6.18 -0.53
CA SER A 74 10.58 5.39 -0.67
C SER A 74 11.30 5.69 -1.98
N CYS A 75 10.58 5.83 -3.09
CA CYS A 75 11.20 6.12 -4.38
C CYS A 75 11.73 7.54 -4.47
N VAL A 76 10.97 8.54 -4.01
CA VAL A 76 11.39 9.95 -4.03
C VAL A 76 12.57 10.17 -3.08
N SER A 77 12.57 9.55 -1.89
CA SER A 77 13.72 9.65 -0.98
C SER A 77 14.97 9.01 -1.57
N ALA A 78 14.83 7.87 -2.26
CA ALA A 78 15.93 7.25 -3.02
C ALA A 78 16.47 8.17 -4.13
N GLN A 79 15.60 8.88 -4.87
CA GLN A 79 15.99 9.85 -5.89
C GLN A 79 16.74 11.04 -5.30
N VAL A 80 16.15 11.70 -4.30
CA VAL A 80 16.69 12.95 -3.73
C VAL A 80 18.00 12.71 -2.97
N ARG A 81 18.16 11.54 -2.34
CA ARG A 81 19.37 11.20 -1.59
C ARG A 81 20.46 10.59 -2.45
N GLU A 82 20.17 10.28 -3.71
CA GLU A 82 21.06 9.56 -4.65
C GLU A 82 21.64 8.27 -4.04
N LYS A 83 20.87 7.63 -3.16
CA LYS A 83 21.25 6.43 -2.40
C LYS A 83 20.14 5.40 -2.50
N PRO A 84 20.01 4.70 -3.64
CA PRO A 84 18.89 3.81 -3.91
C PRO A 84 18.84 2.61 -2.95
N ASP A 85 19.99 2.05 -2.60
CA ASP A 85 20.09 0.84 -1.75
C ASP A 85 20.05 1.14 -0.24
N ASP A 86 19.82 2.39 0.16
CA ASP A 86 19.81 2.77 1.57
C ASP A 86 18.45 2.44 2.23
N PRO A 87 18.41 1.55 3.24
CA PRO A 87 17.17 1.15 3.90
C PRO A 87 16.45 2.29 4.61
N VAL A 88 17.10 3.43 4.86
CA VAL A 88 16.45 4.63 5.40
C VAL A 88 15.34 5.13 4.47
N ASN A 89 15.42 4.90 3.16
CA ASN A 89 14.34 5.26 2.23
C ASN A 89 13.04 4.50 2.55
N TYR A 90 13.17 3.21 2.88
CA TYR A 90 12.07 2.36 3.29
C TYR A 90 11.55 2.72 4.67
N LEU A 91 12.41 3.15 5.59
CA LEU A 91 12.00 3.66 6.90
C LEU A 91 11.12 4.90 6.75
N LEU A 92 11.52 5.84 5.89
CA LEU A 92 10.73 7.04 5.59
C LEU A 92 9.40 6.68 4.92
N GLY A 93 9.41 5.75 3.95
CA GLY A 93 8.20 5.24 3.32
C GLY A 93 7.26 4.57 4.31
N GLY A 94 7.78 3.76 5.23
CA GLY A 94 7.01 3.09 6.27
C GLY A 94 6.38 4.08 7.26
N CYS A 95 7.15 5.09 7.69
CA CYS A 95 6.65 6.15 8.55
C CYS A 95 5.52 6.94 7.86
N ALA A 96 5.70 7.34 6.61
CA ALA A 96 4.67 8.04 5.83
C ALA A 96 3.42 7.17 5.61
N GLY A 97 3.59 5.87 5.37
CA GLY A 97 2.50 4.90 5.31
C GLY A 97 1.76 4.79 6.65
N GLY A 98 2.46 4.78 7.78
CA GLY A 98 1.88 4.76 9.12
C GLY A 98 1.07 6.02 9.44
N LEU A 99 1.59 7.20 9.09
CA LEU A 99 0.86 8.47 9.20
C LEU A 99 -0.41 8.46 8.34
N THR A 100 -0.33 7.90 7.14
CA THR A 100 -1.49 7.73 6.24
C THR A 100 -2.54 6.82 6.86
N LEU A 101 -2.13 5.72 7.51
CA LEU A 101 -3.06 4.85 8.22
C LEU A 101 -3.76 5.62 9.35
N GLY A 102 -3.00 6.36 10.16
CA GLY A 102 -3.55 7.20 11.23
C GLY A 102 -4.59 8.19 10.73
N ALA A 103 -4.26 8.95 9.68
CA ALA A 103 -5.17 9.93 9.07
C ALA A 103 -6.43 9.33 8.42
N ARG A 104 -6.43 8.02 8.14
CA ARG A 104 -7.57 7.30 7.54
C ARG A 104 -8.40 6.52 8.56
N SER A 105 -7.87 6.36 9.78
CA SER A 105 -8.56 5.74 10.90
C SER A 105 -9.34 6.74 11.77
N GLU A 106 -9.15 8.03 11.54
CA GLU A 106 -9.93 9.12 12.14
C GLU A 106 -11.23 9.40 11.38
#